data_AF-A0A957MP79-F1
#
_entry.id   AF-A0A957MP79-F1
#
_cell.length_a   1.000
_cell.length_b   1.000
_cell.length_c   1.000
_cell.angle_alpha   90.00
_cell.angle_beta   90.00
_cell.angle_gamma   90.00
#
_symmetry.space_group_name_H-M   'P 1'
#
loop_
_entity.id
_entity.type
_entity.pdbx_description
1 polymer ?
#
loop_
_entity_poly.entity_id
_entity_poly.type
_entity_poly.pdbx_seq_one_letter_code
_entity_poly.pdbx_strand_id
1 'polypeptide(L)'
;MSNHHWPDPLQPAQPELVAGLLAAFWETLADLPELIERDEHLLAAETTVALRATVLRMMLALNGIERPAATRHLNTYLGASQRAAIEKTLLAPAVAGESWIGQAVALVVIYRWYAPQLVEKHALAYPQAAEDAALAALQRLPDWPLAITTD
;
A
#
# COMPACT_ATOMS: atom_id res chain seq x y z
N MET A 1 -29.15 -10.07 -15.36
CA MET A 1 -28.54 -9.46 -14.17
C MET A 1 -28.06 -10.60 -13.29
N SER A 2 -26.76 -10.88 -13.28
CA SER A 2 -26.24 -12.01 -12.49
C SER A 2 -26.35 -11.66 -11.01
N ASN A 3 -27.17 -12.40 -10.27
CA ASN A 3 -27.21 -12.38 -8.81
C ASN A 3 -25.88 -12.95 -8.30
N HIS A 4 -24.84 -12.13 -8.30
CA HIS A 4 -23.57 -12.50 -7.68
C HIS A 4 -23.75 -12.37 -6.17
N HIS A 5 -23.82 -13.50 -5.48
CA HIS A 5 -23.85 -13.51 -4.02
C HIS A 5 -22.42 -13.31 -3.50
N TRP A 6 -22.15 -12.13 -2.94
CA TRP A 6 -20.89 -11.87 -2.23
C TRP A 6 -20.85 -12.63 -0.90
N PRO A 7 -19.67 -13.15 -0.48
CA PRO A 7 -19.57 -13.95 0.74
C PRO A 7 -19.66 -13.11 2.02
N ASP A 8 -19.33 -11.83 1.96
CA ASP A 8 -19.49 -10.88 3.07
C ASP A 8 -20.50 -9.76 2.72
N PRO A 9 -21.16 -9.13 3.71
CA PRO A 9 -21.93 -7.92 3.48
C PRO A 9 -20.99 -6.76 3.11
N LEU A 10 -21.19 -6.18 1.93
CA LEU A 10 -20.34 -5.12 1.40
C LEU A 10 -20.85 -3.74 1.79
N GLN A 11 -19.92 -2.87 2.20
CA GLN A 11 -20.16 -1.46 2.43
C GLN A 11 -19.36 -0.63 1.43
N PRO A 12 -19.88 0.51 0.96
CA PRO A 12 -19.14 1.40 0.08
C PRO A 12 -17.93 1.99 0.80
N ALA A 13 -16.82 2.17 0.09
CA ALA A 13 -15.66 2.87 0.65
C ALA A 13 -15.97 4.36 0.88
N GLN A 14 -15.71 4.83 2.10
CA GLN A 14 -15.96 6.22 2.47
C GLN A 14 -14.78 7.13 2.07
N PRO A 15 -15.02 8.35 1.56
CA PRO A 15 -13.96 9.28 1.18
C PRO A 15 -12.95 9.57 2.29
N GLU A 16 -13.40 9.72 3.54
CA GLU A 16 -12.55 10.01 4.70
C GLU A 16 -11.60 8.85 5.00
N LEU A 17 -12.09 7.62 4.86
CA LEU A 17 -11.28 6.41 4.99
C LEU A 17 -10.21 6.36 3.90
N VAL A 18 -10.58 6.68 2.66
CA VAL A 18 -9.63 6.70 1.53
C VAL A 18 -8.56 7.77 1.72
N ALA A 19 -8.94 8.99 2.14
CA ALA A 19 -7.99 10.05 2.46
C ALA A 19 -6.99 9.62 3.54
N GLY A 20 -7.47 8.98 4.61
CA GLY A 20 -6.64 8.43 5.67
C GLY A 20 -5.68 7.34 5.17
N LEU A 21 -6.12 6.44 4.28
CA LEU A 21 -5.27 5.42 3.69
C LEU A 21 -4.14 6.01 2.84
N LEU A 22 -4.43 7.05 2.06
CA LEU A 22 -3.44 7.71 1.20
C LEU A 22 -2.32 8.32 2.05
N ALA A 23 -2.65 9.01 3.14
CA ALA A 23 -1.66 9.60 4.04
C ALA A 23 -0.91 8.52 4.85
N ALA A 24 -1.64 7.56 5.43
CA ALA A 24 -1.08 6.51 6.29
C ALA A 24 -0.03 5.64 5.57
N PHE A 25 -0.15 5.46 4.25
CA PHE A 25 0.87 4.76 3.47
C PHE A 25 2.23 5.46 3.59
N TRP A 26 2.29 6.76 3.35
CA TRP A 26 3.53 7.52 3.41
C TRP A 26 4.05 7.69 4.83
N GLU A 27 3.16 7.93 5.79
CA GLU A 27 3.51 8.04 7.21
C GLU A 27 4.16 6.74 7.72
N THR A 28 3.57 5.58 7.40
CA THR A 28 4.15 4.26 7.76
C THR A 28 5.48 4.00 7.04
N LEU A 29 5.59 4.42 5.77
CA LEU A 29 6.81 4.22 4.99
C LEU A 29 7.99 5.06 5.52
N ALA A 30 7.70 6.22 6.12
CA ALA A 30 8.71 7.12 6.67
C ALA A 30 9.50 6.51 7.85
N ASP A 31 8.97 5.47 8.50
CA ASP A 31 9.66 4.76 9.60
C ASP A 31 10.78 3.85 9.08
N LEU A 32 10.65 3.36 7.84
CA LEU A 32 11.52 2.32 7.29
C LEU A 32 13.03 2.67 7.30
N PRO A 33 13.47 3.90 6.97
CA PRO A 33 14.88 4.26 7.01
C PRO A 33 15.56 4.01 8.34
N GLU A 34 14.93 4.45 9.44
CA GLU A 34 15.49 4.29 10.78
C GLU A 34 15.58 2.80 11.16
N LEU A 35 14.57 2.01 10.78
CA LEU A 35 14.56 0.57 11.04
C LEU A 35 15.68 -0.16 10.29
N ILE A 36 15.96 0.24 9.05
CA ILE A 36 17.07 -0.32 8.26
C ILE A 36 18.42 0.09 8.86
N GLU A 37 18.61 1.37 9.19
CA GLU A 37 19.85 1.87 9.79
C GLU A 37 20.21 1.18 11.13
N ARG A 38 19.19 0.67 11.84
CA ARG A 38 19.32 -0.02 13.13
C ARG A 38 19.29 -1.55 13.04
N ASP A 39 19.26 -2.13 11.83
CA ASP A 39 19.11 -3.56 11.60
C ASP A 39 17.85 -4.19 12.26
N GLU A 40 16.79 -3.40 12.44
CA GLU A 40 15.53 -3.79 13.08
C GLU A 40 14.62 -4.56 12.10
N HIS A 41 15.10 -5.69 11.60
CA HIS A 41 14.45 -6.42 10.50
C HIS A 41 13.03 -6.93 10.82
N LEU A 42 12.75 -7.27 12.07
CA LEU A 42 11.40 -7.69 12.47
C LEU A 42 10.41 -6.53 12.38
N LEU A 43 10.81 -5.34 12.83
CA LEU A 43 10.01 -4.13 12.70
C LEU A 43 9.88 -3.70 11.24
N ALA A 44 10.94 -3.86 10.44
CA ALA A 44 10.87 -3.63 8.99
C ALA A 44 9.85 -4.56 8.33
N ALA A 45 9.81 -5.84 8.73
CA ALA A 45 8.81 -6.80 8.24
C ALA A 45 7.37 -6.45 8.66
N GLU A 46 7.17 -6.01 9.90
CA GLU A 46 5.87 -5.51 10.38
C GLU A 46 5.42 -4.27 9.59
N THR A 47 6.36 -3.35 9.34
CA THR A 47 6.13 -2.13 8.55
C THR A 47 5.72 -2.46 7.12
N THR A 48 6.41 -3.39 6.43
CA THR A 48 6.03 -3.78 5.06
C THR A 48 4.69 -4.53 5.02
N VAL A 49 4.34 -5.29 6.07
CA VAL A 49 3.01 -5.89 6.22
C VAL A 49 1.93 -4.82 6.38
N ALA A 50 2.18 -3.78 7.19
CA ALA A 50 1.25 -2.67 7.38
C ALA A 50 1.03 -1.88 6.08
N LEU A 51 2.10 -1.55 5.36
CA LEU A 51 2.04 -0.92 4.04
C LEU A 51 1.22 -1.74 3.05
N ARG A 52 1.46 -3.06 2.97
CA ARG A 52 0.69 -3.97 2.12
C ARG A 52 -0.79 -4.00 2.50
N ALA A 53 -1.09 -3.97 3.80
CA ALA A 53 -2.48 -3.92 4.29
C ALA A 53 -3.19 -2.63 3.87
N THR A 54 -2.49 -1.49 3.91
CA THR A 54 -3.00 -0.19 3.41
C THR A 54 -3.27 -0.24 1.91
N VAL A 55 -2.31 -0.72 1.11
CA VAL A 55 -2.49 -0.88 -0.34
C VAL A 55 -3.64 -1.84 -0.69
N LEU A 56 -3.80 -2.94 0.04
CA LEU A 56 -4.96 -3.83 -0.13
C LEU A 56 -6.28 -3.10 0.10
N ARG A 57 -6.38 -2.26 1.15
CA ARG A 57 -7.58 -1.46 1.41
C ARG A 57 -7.83 -0.43 0.30
N MET A 58 -6.77 0.17 -0.25
CA MET A 58 -6.86 1.06 -1.41
C MET A 58 -7.41 0.34 -2.66
N MET A 59 -6.93 -0.88 -2.95
CA MET A 59 -7.45 -1.69 -4.07
C MET A 59 -8.94 -1.99 -3.91
N LEU A 60 -9.37 -2.37 -2.70
CA LEU A 60 -10.78 -2.62 -2.40
C LEU A 60 -11.62 -1.35 -2.53
N ALA A 61 -11.11 -0.20 -2.05
CA ALA A 61 -11.79 1.08 -2.20
C ALA A 61 -11.94 1.50 -3.67
N LEU A 62 -10.93 1.22 -4.51
CA LEU A 62 -11.05 1.44 -5.94
C LEU A 62 -12.12 0.53 -6.57
N ASN A 63 -12.27 -0.70 -6.07
CA ASN A 63 -13.37 -1.60 -6.44
C ASN A 63 -14.73 -1.16 -5.86
N GLY A 64 -14.77 -0.08 -5.07
CA GLY A 64 -15.97 0.54 -4.53
C GLY A 64 -16.39 0.03 -3.16
N ILE A 65 -15.57 -0.78 -2.50
CA ILE A 65 -15.94 -1.40 -1.23
C ILE A 65 -14.93 -1.11 -0.12
N GLU A 66 -15.42 -1.00 1.10
CA GLU A 66 -14.57 -1.09 2.28
C GLU A 66 -14.21 -2.55 2.56
N ARG A 67 -13.03 -2.78 3.16
CA ARG A 67 -12.60 -4.12 3.56
C ARG A 67 -13.55 -4.67 4.64
N PRO A 68 -14.22 -5.82 4.42
CA PRO A 68 -15.02 -6.43 5.48
C PRO A 68 -14.13 -6.88 6.64
N ALA A 69 -14.47 -6.48 7.87
CA ALA A 69 -13.60 -6.58 9.05
C ALA A 69 -13.12 -8.01 9.36
N ALA A 70 -13.95 -9.02 9.09
CA ALA A 70 -13.67 -10.43 9.39
C ALA A 70 -13.64 -11.32 8.14
N THR A 71 -13.39 -10.74 6.96
CA THR A 71 -13.43 -11.51 5.71
C THR A 71 -12.45 -12.68 5.73
N ARG A 72 -12.95 -13.85 5.30
CA ARG A 72 -12.14 -15.05 5.02
C ARG A 72 -11.94 -15.26 3.52
N HIS A 73 -12.38 -14.32 2.69
CA HIS A 73 -12.49 -14.44 1.24
C HIS A 73 -11.88 -13.25 0.48
N LEU A 74 -10.81 -12.63 1.02
CA LEU A 74 -10.19 -11.42 0.45
C LEU A 74 -9.96 -11.49 -1.07
N ASN A 75 -9.47 -12.63 -1.57
CA ASN A 75 -9.15 -12.81 -3.00
C ASN A 75 -10.37 -12.71 -3.92
N THR A 76 -11.58 -12.95 -3.41
CA THR A 76 -12.83 -12.83 -4.18
C THR A 76 -13.14 -11.38 -4.56
N TYR A 77 -12.58 -10.41 -3.81
CA TYR A 77 -12.82 -8.98 -4.01
C TYR A 77 -11.75 -8.28 -4.84
N LEU A 78 -10.75 -9.02 -5.31
CA LEU A 78 -9.63 -8.48 -6.08
C LEU A 78 -9.63 -9.06 -7.50
N GLY A 79 -9.46 -8.18 -8.48
CA GLY A 79 -9.21 -8.60 -9.86
C GLY A 79 -7.87 -9.33 -10.00
N ALA A 80 -7.71 -10.12 -11.06
CA ALA A 80 -6.50 -10.92 -11.28
C ALA A 80 -5.21 -10.07 -11.31
N SER A 81 -5.25 -8.88 -11.92
CA SER A 81 -4.13 -7.94 -11.95
C SER A 81 -3.80 -7.37 -10.57
N GLN A 82 -4.80 -7.01 -9.77
CA GLN A 82 -4.64 -6.51 -8.41
C GLN A 82 -3.96 -7.56 -7.52
N ARG A 83 -4.45 -8.81 -7.61
CA ARG A 83 -3.84 -9.96 -6.91
C ARG A 83 -2.40 -10.18 -7.32
N ALA A 84 -2.13 -10.27 -8.63
CA ALA A 84 -0.78 -10.49 -9.13
C ALA A 84 0.20 -9.37 -8.72
N ALA A 85 -0.27 -8.11 -8.66
CA ALA A 85 0.55 -6.99 -8.22
C ALA A 85 0.92 -7.11 -6.73
N ILE A 86 -0.06 -7.35 -5.86
CA ILE A 86 0.20 -7.40 -4.41
C ILE A 86 0.94 -8.67 -3.98
N GLU A 87 0.66 -9.81 -4.61
CA GLU A 87 1.30 -11.10 -4.31
C GLU A 87 2.82 -11.06 -4.58
N LYS A 88 3.28 -10.24 -5.54
CA LYS A 88 4.73 -10.01 -5.80
C LYS A 88 5.47 -9.34 -4.64
N THR A 89 4.75 -8.71 -3.71
CA THR A 89 5.34 -7.99 -2.56
C THR A 89 5.48 -8.86 -1.32
N LEU A 90 5.04 -10.12 -1.36
CA LEU A 90 4.91 -10.97 -0.16
C LEU A 90 6.25 -11.45 0.39
N LEU A 91 7.24 -11.69 -0.48
CA LEU A 91 8.47 -12.39 -0.11
C LEU A 91 9.66 -11.44 -0.11
N ALA A 92 10.47 -11.51 0.94
CA ALA A 92 11.78 -10.87 0.98
C ALA A 92 12.80 -11.95 0.57
N PRO A 93 13.67 -11.69 -0.43
CA PRO A 93 14.67 -12.67 -0.85
C PRO A 93 15.65 -13.05 0.26
N ALA A 94 15.93 -12.11 1.17
CA ALA A 94 16.74 -12.30 2.36
C ALA A 94 16.28 -11.36 3.49
N VAL A 95 16.75 -11.63 4.71
CA VAL A 95 16.62 -10.70 5.85
C VAL A 95 17.78 -9.72 5.76
N ALA A 96 17.57 -8.64 5.00
CA ALA A 96 18.59 -7.61 4.73
C ALA A 96 17.93 -6.29 4.31
N GLY A 97 18.63 -5.17 4.53
CA GLY A 97 18.13 -3.82 4.22
C GLY A 97 17.64 -3.67 2.78
N GLU A 98 18.40 -4.19 1.82
CA GLU A 98 18.10 -4.11 0.39
C GLU A 98 16.81 -4.87 0.03
N SER A 99 16.53 -5.97 0.74
CA SER A 99 15.28 -6.71 0.55
C SER A 99 14.07 -5.92 1.04
N TRP A 100 14.20 -5.19 2.15
CA TRP A 100 13.15 -4.33 2.67
C TRP A 100 12.91 -3.11 1.77
N ILE A 101 13.99 -2.50 1.26
CA ILE A 101 13.93 -1.44 0.26
C ILE A 101 13.20 -1.94 -0.99
N GLY A 102 13.58 -3.11 -1.53
CA GLY A 102 12.94 -3.68 -2.71
C GLY A 102 11.43 -3.90 -2.54
N GLN A 103 10.99 -4.40 -1.38
CA GLN A 103 9.57 -4.55 -1.07
C GLN A 103 8.85 -3.20 -0.97
N ALA A 104 9.45 -2.23 -0.28
CA ALA A 104 8.88 -0.90 -0.14
C ALA A 104 8.74 -0.19 -1.49
N VAL A 105 9.77 -0.26 -2.35
CA VAL A 105 9.73 0.27 -3.71
C VAL A 105 8.60 -0.37 -4.53
N ALA A 106 8.45 -1.71 -4.47
CA ALA A 106 7.35 -2.38 -5.16
C ALA A 106 5.98 -1.91 -4.65
N LEU A 107 5.83 -1.69 -3.34
CA LEU A 107 4.61 -1.14 -2.76
C LEU A 107 4.38 0.32 -3.17
N VAL A 108 5.42 1.15 -3.30
CA VAL A 108 5.31 2.52 -3.80
C VAL A 108 4.86 2.54 -5.26
N VAL A 109 5.38 1.66 -6.12
CA VAL A 109 4.92 1.54 -7.52
C VAL A 109 3.42 1.23 -7.56
N ILE A 110 2.97 0.28 -6.75
CA ILE A 110 1.56 -0.08 -6.65
C ILE A 110 0.75 1.12 -6.12
N TYR A 111 1.20 1.78 -5.04
CA TYR A 111 0.54 2.97 -4.50
C TYR A 111 0.38 4.06 -5.56
N ARG A 112 1.45 4.41 -6.30
CA ARG A 112 1.44 5.45 -7.33
C ARG A 112 0.48 5.14 -8.48
N TRP A 113 0.23 3.86 -8.75
CA TRP A 113 -0.80 3.44 -9.71
C TRP A 113 -2.22 3.71 -9.20
N TYR A 114 -2.52 3.36 -7.94
CA TYR A 114 -3.89 3.44 -7.40
C TYR A 114 -4.27 4.82 -6.86
N ALA A 115 -3.32 5.57 -6.30
CA ALA A 115 -3.61 6.83 -5.61
C ALA A 115 -4.29 7.89 -6.49
N PRO A 116 -3.84 8.17 -7.73
CA PRO A 116 -4.52 9.15 -8.59
C PRO A 116 -5.96 8.78 -8.91
N GLN A 117 -6.23 7.49 -9.15
CA GLN A 117 -7.56 6.97 -9.44
C GLN A 117 -8.51 7.13 -8.24
N LEU A 118 -8.00 6.90 -7.02
CA LEU A 118 -8.77 7.10 -5.79
C LEU A 118 -9.04 8.58 -5.51
N VAL A 119 -8.04 9.44 -5.72
CA VAL A 119 -8.19 10.89 -5.61
C VAL A 119 -9.28 11.40 -6.54
N GLU A 120 -9.26 10.99 -7.81
CA GLU A 120 -10.27 11.36 -8.79
C GLU A 120 -11.65 10.81 -8.40
N LYS A 121 -11.75 9.49 -8.14
CA LYS A 121 -13.01 8.81 -7.84
C LYS A 121 -13.74 9.39 -6.62
N HIS A 122 -13.00 9.81 -5.60
CA HIS A 122 -13.54 10.31 -4.34
C HIS A 122 -13.42 11.84 -4.19
N ALA A 123 -12.96 12.56 -5.23
CA ALA A 123 -12.74 14.01 -5.21
C ALA A 123 -11.91 14.51 -4.01
N LEU A 124 -10.81 13.81 -3.72
CA LEU A 124 -9.96 14.06 -2.55
C LEU A 124 -8.80 15.00 -2.86
N ALA A 125 -8.23 15.62 -1.82
CA ALA A 125 -6.91 16.22 -1.92
C ALA A 125 -5.83 15.13 -1.79
N TYR A 126 -4.80 15.19 -2.63
CA TYR A 126 -3.67 14.28 -2.53
C TYR A 126 -2.78 14.64 -1.32
N PRO A 127 -2.29 13.68 -0.52
CA PRO A 127 -1.53 13.94 0.72
C PRO A 127 -0.06 14.29 0.44
N GLN A 128 0.18 15.38 -0.30
CA GLN A 128 1.51 15.78 -0.75
C GLN A 128 2.52 15.92 0.39
N ALA A 129 2.11 16.52 1.51
CA ALA A 129 2.98 16.75 2.66
C ALA A 129 3.50 15.44 3.29
N ALA A 130 2.67 14.39 3.32
CA ALA A 130 3.08 13.09 3.85
C ALA A 130 4.06 12.40 2.89
N GLU A 131 3.81 12.47 1.58
CA GLU A 131 4.75 11.95 0.56
C GLU A 131 6.10 12.67 0.65
N ASP A 132 6.12 14.00 0.68
CA ASP A 132 7.35 14.79 0.71
C ASP A 132 8.19 14.45 1.94
N ALA A 133 7.57 14.32 3.11
CA ALA A 133 8.24 13.95 4.35
C ALA A 133 8.83 12.54 4.28
N ALA A 134 8.06 11.56 3.78
CA ALA A 134 8.52 10.19 3.63
C ALA A 134 9.68 10.09 2.63
N LEU A 135 9.58 10.75 1.47
CA LEU A 135 10.63 10.76 0.46
C LEU A 135 11.91 11.41 0.98
N ALA A 136 11.82 12.51 1.74
CA ALA A 136 12.98 13.13 2.37
C ALA A 136 13.69 12.17 3.35
N ALA A 137 12.93 11.36 4.11
CA ALA A 137 13.51 10.35 4.99
C ALA A 137 14.17 9.22 4.20
N LEU A 138 13.50 8.71 3.16
CA LEU A 138 13.95 7.59 2.34
C LEU A 138 15.20 7.90 1.51
N GLN A 139 15.35 9.14 1.04
CA GLN A 139 16.52 9.59 0.28
C GLN A 139 17.84 9.51 1.07
N ARG A 140 17.79 9.29 2.40
CA ARG A 140 18.98 9.05 3.23
C ARG A 140 19.54 7.63 3.08
N LEU A 141 18.72 6.68 2.61
CA LEU A 141 19.14 5.30 2.42
C LEU A 141 19.99 5.17 1.15
N PRO A 142 21.17 4.49 1.21
CA PRO A 142 22.12 4.42 0.11
C PRO A 142 21.56 3.71 -1.14
N ASP A 143 20.68 2.72 -0.96
CA ASP A 143 20.11 1.91 -2.05
C ASP A 143 18.68 2.31 -2.42
N TRP A 144 18.16 3.42 -1.89
CA TRP A 144 16.86 3.92 -2.28
C TRP A 144 16.92 4.48 -3.72
N PRO A 145 15.99 4.10 -4.62
CA PRO A 145 16.02 4.59 -5.99
C PRO A 145 15.76 6.09 -6.07
N LEU A 146 16.48 6.77 -6.95
CA LEU A 146 16.33 8.21 -7.20
C LEU A 146 14.95 8.58 -7.75
N ALA A 147 14.32 7.67 -8.49
CA ALA A 147 12.96 7.82 -9.01
C ALA A 147 12.24 6.47 -9.00
N ILE A 148 10.95 6.49 -8.68
CA ILE A 148 10.06 5.33 -8.75
C ILE A 148 8.95 5.70 -9.73
N THR A 149 9.01 5.14 -10.93
CA THR A 149 8.03 5.37 -12.00
C THR A 149 7.06 4.19 -12.10
N THR A 150 5.93 4.41 -12.77
CA THR A 150 4.89 3.39 -13.02
C THR A 150 4.86 2.94 -14.49
N ASP A 151 5.86 3.34 -15.28
CA ASP A 151 5.96 3.09 -16.74
C ASP A 151 6.46 1.67 -17.07
#